data_AF-U4U835-F1
#
_entry.id   AF-U4U835-F1
#
_cell.length_a   1.000
_cell.length_b   1.000
_cell.length_c   1.000
_cell.angle_alpha   90.00
_cell.angle_beta   90.00
_cell.angle_gamma   90.00
#
_symmetry.space_group_name_H-M   'P 1'
#
loop_
_entity.id
_entity.type
_entity.pdbx_description
1 polymer ?
#
loop_
_entity_poly.entity_id
_entity_poly.type
_entity_poly.pdbx_seq_one_letter_code
_entity_poly.pdbx_strand_id
1 'polypeptide(L)'
;MRRFCPSSELSSGGLREILNSAITASWTERPALDTVDPTCYMHRKTKRFFCLQALILSQDHKEYLRLGNGFVIDIDLKGAVSFDLSGKIELSIWNRNAQSLIKKSVGYVSKGSLTLSTPFAQSRLDFLGSLEPKLNLEIDADFSANVKLCMKLSQPDTEFRHQVTKLGQIPAANHRLKLALNRRQSIPGVTYALNRKNSEMCSALGS
;
A
#
# COMPACT_ATOMS: atom_id res chain seq x y z
N MET A 1 6.12 4.79 -26.73
CA MET A 1 4.85 4.37 -27.35
C MET A 1 4.27 3.21 -26.53
N ARG A 2 2.98 3.28 -26.20
CA ARG A 2 2.27 2.41 -25.24
C ARG A 2 2.05 0.99 -25.77
N ARG A 3 1.93 0.00 -24.87
CA ARG A 3 0.94 -1.08 -25.01
C ARG A 3 0.18 -1.24 -23.68
N PHE A 4 -1.06 -0.81 -23.72
CA PHE A 4 -2.12 -1.19 -22.79
C PHE A 4 -2.58 -2.62 -23.16
N CYS A 5 -2.86 -3.46 -22.17
CA CYS A 5 -3.86 -4.52 -22.33
C CYS A 5 -5.22 -3.93 -21.90
N PRO A 6 -6.28 -4.05 -22.71
CA PRO A 6 -7.61 -3.60 -22.33
C PRO A 6 -8.28 -4.67 -21.47
N SER A 7 -8.86 -4.26 -20.35
CA SER A 7 -9.93 -5.01 -19.71
C SER A 7 -11.14 -4.09 -19.55
N SER A 8 -12.16 -4.41 -20.35
CA SER A 8 -13.59 -4.12 -20.23
C SER A 8 -14.03 -2.80 -19.58
N GLU A 9 -14.76 -2.00 -20.38
CA GLU A 9 -15.66 -0.95 -19.91
C GLU A 9 -16.52 -1.43 -18.73
N LEU A 10 -16.29 -0.87 -17.53
CA LEU A 10 -17.18 -1.05 -16.38
C LEU A 10 -17.48 0.31 -15.77
N SER A 11 -18.76 0.65 -15.84
CA SER A 11 -19.39 1.87 -15.33
C SER A 11 -19.13 2.10 -13.84
N SER A 12 -18.67 3.30 -13.49
CA SER A 12 -18.94 4.08 -12.26
C SER A 12 -17.69 4.84 -11.81
N GLY A 13 -17.78 6.18 -11.78
CA GLY A 13 -16.65 7.09 -11.52
C GLY A 13 -15.92 6.90 -10.18
N GLY A 14 -16.49 6.15 -9.23
CA GLY A 14 -15.85 5.87 -7.93
C GLY A 14 -14.75 4.81 -7.96
N LEU A 15 -14.79 3.85 -8.89
CA LEU A 15 -13.80 2.77 -8.99
C LEU A 15 -12.48 3.27 -9.57
N ARG A 16 -12.55 4.17 -10.56
CA ARG A 16 -11.37 4.85 -11.12
C ARG A 16 -10.62 5.68 -10.09
N GLU A 17 -11.32 6.37 -9.19
CA GLU A 17 -10.68 7.16 -8.12
C GLU A 17 -9.92 6.29 -7.12
N ILE A 18 -10.49 5.14 -6.74
CA ILE A 18 -9.87 4.21 -5.78
C ILE A 18 -8.64 3.54 -6.42
N LEU A 19 -8.79 3.04 -7.66
CA LEU A 19 -7.69 2.44 -8.41
C LEU A 19 -6.58 3.49 -8.66
N ASN A 20 -6.94 4.72 -9.05
CA ASN A 20 -5.96 5.79 -9.26
C ASN A 20 -5.28 6.23 -7.96
N SER A 21 -5.96 6.21 -6.82
CA SER A 21 -5.36 6.54 -5.50
C SER A 21 -4.41 5.45 -5.01
N ALA A 22 -4.74 4.17 -5.26
CA ALA A 22 -3.86 3.04 -4.97
C ALA A 22 -2.64 3.01 -5.91
N ILE A 23 -2.82 3.49 -7.15
CA ILE A 23 -1.74 3.65 -8.14
C ILE A 23 -0.84 4.82 -7.74
N THR A 24 -1.35 6.04 -7.46
CA THR A 24 -0.51 7.21 -7.14
C THR A 24 0.32 7.07 -5.87
N ALA A 25 -0.08 6.23 -4.91
CA ALA A 25 0.74 5.85 -3.76
C ALA A 25 2.01 5.05 -4.13
N SER A 26 1.99 4.30 -5.24
CA SER A 26 3.07 3.41 -5.69
C SER A 26 4.18 4.11 -6.52
N TRP A 27 3.98 5.37 -6.96
CA TRP A 27 4.80 5.99 -8.03
C TRP A 27 5.82 7.05 -7.60
N THR A 28 6.34 7.05 -6.37
CA THR A 28 7.23 8.15 -5.94
C THR A 28 8.73 7.97 -6.15
N GLU A 29 9.27 6.79 -6.48
CA GLU A 29 10.73 6.67 -6.64
C GLU A 29 11.15 5.69 -7.75
N ARG A 30 11.29 6.20 -8.98
CA ARG A 30 12.18 5.57 -9.97
C ARG A 30 13.51 6.31 -9.97
N PRO A 31 14.61 5.74 -9.47
CA PRO A 31 15.94 6.20 -9.87
C PRO A 31 16.18 5.82 -11.33
N ALA A 32 16.93 6.68 -12.04
CA ALA A 32 17.35 6.48 -13.41
C ALA A 32 17.99 5.11 -13.63
N LEU A 33 17.84 4.60 -14.86
CA LEU A 33 18.55 3.43 -15.35
C LEU A 33 20.04 3.76 -15.34
N ASP A 34 20.83 3.13 -14.48
CA ASP A 34 22.26 3.43 -14.37
C ASP A 34 22.96 3.16 -15.71
N THR A 35 23.64 4.19 -16.20
CA THR A 35 24.58 4.18 -17.31
C THR A 35 25.72 3.22 -17.03
N VAL A 36 26.03 2.36 -17.99
CA VAL A 36 27.21 1.49 -17.94
C VAL A 36 28.46 2.37 -18.07
N ASP A 37 29.16 2.59 -16.97
CA ASP A 37 30.51 3.18 -16.97
C ASP A 37 31.52 2.10 -17.45
N PRO A 38 32.25 2.32 -18.55
CA PRO A 38 33.16 1.33 -19.11
C PRO A 38 34.52 1.24 -18.41
N THR A 39 34.74 1.93 -17.29
CA THR A 39 36.04 1.97 -16.61
C THR A 39 36.01 1.51 -15.16
N CYS A 40 35.84 0.20 -14.89
CA CYS A 40 36.44 -0.46 -13.72
C CYS A 40 36.27 -1.99 -13.72
N TYR A 41 37.38 -2.73 -13.81
CA TYR A 41 37.45 -4.10 -13.31
C TYR A 41 37.43 -4.06 -11.77
N MET A 42 36.23 -4.06 -11.17
CA MET A 42 36.05 -4.50 -9.79
C MET A 42 34.74 -5.29 -9.70
N HIS A 43 34.88 -6.55 -9.29
CA HIS A 43 33.87 -7.61 -9.34
C HIS A 43 32.71 -7.40 -8.32
N ARG A 44 32.03 -6.25 -8.34
CA ARG A 44 30.72 -6.05 -7.68
C ARG A 44 29.65 -5.92 -8.77
N LYS A 45 28.63 -6.78 -8.72
CA LYS A 45 27.49 -6.76 -9.63
C LYS A 45 26.24 -6.39 -8.85
N THR A 46 25.55 -5.34 -9.30
CA THR A 46 24.27 -4.90 -8.74
C THR A 46 23.18 -5.15 -9.76
N LYS A 47 22.07 -5.78 -9.35
CA LYS A 47 20.89 -6.01 -10.19
C LYS A 47 19.64 -5.61 -9.44
N ARG A 48 18.79 -4.81 -10.08
CA ARG A 48 17.44 -4.49 -9.60
C ARG A 48 16.41 -5.26 -10.40
N PHE A 49 15.33 -5.68 -9.76
CA PHE A 49 14.24 -6.41 -10.40
C PHE A 49 12.89 -5.99 -9.83
N PHE A 50 11.89 -5.96 -10.69
CA PHE A 50 10.48 -5.82 -10.34
C PHE A 50 9.86 -7.22 -10.43
N CYS A 51 9.26 -7.70 -9.34
CA CYS A 51 8.72 -9.06 -9.28
C CYS A 51 7.23 -9.09 -9.55
N LEU A 52 6.45 -8.26 -8.85
CA LEU A 52 5.00 -8.35 -8.87
C LEU A 52 4.38 -6.99 -8.60
N GLN A 53 3.40 -6.63 -9.43
CA GLN A 53 2.48 -5.53 -9.17
C GLN A 53 1.07 -6.05 -9.37
N ALA A 54 0.22 -5.87 -8.37
CA ALA A 54 -1.16 -6.35 -8.40
C ALA A 54 -2.10 -5.34 -7.73
N LEU A 55 -3.33 -5.29 -8.22
CA LEU A 55 -4.39 -4.46 -7.69
C LEU A 55 -5.65 -5.32 -7.60
N ILE A 56 -6.21 -5.41 -6.40
CA ILE A 56 -7.30 -6.32 -6.08
C ILE A 56 -8.42 -5.50 -5.46
N LEU A 57 -9.63 -5.60 -6.00
CA LEU A 57 -10.83 -5.12 -5.33
C LEU A 57 -11.21 -6.16 -4.26
N SER A 58 -10.92 -5.85 -3.00
CA SER A 58 -11.11 -6.78 -1.88
C SER A 58 -12.53 -6.74 -1.32
N GLN A 59 -13.22 -5.61 -1.44
CA GLN A 59 -14.59 -5.42 -0.95
C GLN A 59 -15.38 -4.64 -1.99
N ASP A 60 -16.56 -5.12 -2.32
CA ASP A 60 -17.55 -4.40 -3.14
C ASP A 60 -18.93 -4.84 -2.67
N HIS A 61 -19.52 -4.05 -1.79
CA HIS A 61 -20.83 -4.31 -1.21
C HIS A 61 -21.74 -3.12 -1.45
N LYS A 62 -22.91 -3.39 -2.02
CA LYS A 62 -23.94 -2.38 -2.19
C LYS A 62 -25.29 -2.95 -1.83
N GLU A 63 -25.99 -2.26 -0.93
CA GLU A 63 -27.24 -2.74 -0.37
C GLU A 63 -28.20 -1.61 -0.07
N TYR A 64 -29.49 -1.91 -0.27
CA TYR A 64 -30.59 -1.02 0.08
C TYR A 64 -31.39 -1.64 1.22
N LEU A 65 -31.35 -1.01 2.39
CA LEU A 65 -32.08 -1.48 3.57
C LEU A 65 -33.34 -0.65 3.79
N ARG A 66 -34.50 -1.32 3.92
CA ARG A 66 -35.74 -0.67 4.37
C ARG A 66 -35.83 -0.77 5.89
N LEU A 67 -35.89 0.38 6.54
CA LEU A 67 -36.08 0.48 7.99
C LEU A 67 -37.54 0.21 8.37
N GLY A 68 -37.79 -0.13 9.64
CA GLY A 68 -39.15 -0.38 10.14
C GLY A 68 -40.11 0.81 10.02
N ASN A 69 -39.57 2.03 9.90
CA ASN A 69 -40.34 3.25 9.64
C ASN A 69 -40.57 3.52 8.14
N GLY A 70 -40.19 2.60 7.25
CA GLY A 70 -40.35 2.70 5.80
C GLY A 70 -39.28 3.52 5.07
N PHE A 71 -38.35 4.16 5.78
CA PHE A 71 -37.24 4.87 5.15
C PHE A 71 -36.23 3.90 4.54
N VAL A 72 -35.55 4.36 3.49
CA VAL A 72 -34.55 3.58 2.78
C VAL A 72 -33.15 4.12 3.08
N ILE A 73 -32.26 3.21 3.46
CA ILE A 73 -30.83 3.45 3.58
C ILE A 73 -30.13 2.82 2.37
N ASP A 74 -29.28 3.59 1.70
CA ASP A 74 -28.30 3.12 0.70
C ASP A 74 -26.93 2.95 1.38
N ILE A 75 -26.40 1.74 1.34
CA ILE A 75 -25.09 1.37 1.86
C ILE A 75 -24.20 0.99 0.68
N ASP A 76 -23.09 1.70 0.48
CA ASP A 76 -22.05 1.38 -0.51
C ASP A 76 -20.71 1.28 0.22
N LEU A 77 -20.03 0.14 0.10
CA LEU A 77 -18.71 -0.12 0.69
C LEU A 77 -17.80 -0.74 -0.36
N LYS A 78 -16.67 -0.09 -0.63
CA LYS A 78 -15.64 -0.55 -1.55
C LYS A 78 -14.28 -0.55 -0.87
N GLY A 79 -13.50 -1.58 -1.16
CA GLY A 79 -12.17 -1.75 -0.62
C GLY A 79 -11.23 -2.27 -1.68
N ALA A 80 -10.03 -1.68 -1.79
CA ALA A 80 -9.01 -2.09 -2.73
C ALA A 80 -7.67 -2.29 -2.01
N VAL A 81 -6.91 -3.27 -2.50
CA VAL A 81 -5.56 -3.57 -2.05
C VAL A 81 -4.62 -3.52 -3.25
N SER A 82 -3.52 -2.78 -3.15
CA SER A 82 -2.40 -2.82 -4.09
C SER A 82 -1.22 -3.55 -3.47
N PHE A 83 -0.46 -4.28 -4.30
CA PHE A 83 0.78 -4.93 -3.93
C PHE A 83 1.88 -4.50 -4.89
N ASP A 84 3.03 -4.12 -4.37
CA ASP A 84 4.24 -3.83 -5.13
C ASP A 84 5.44 -4.54 -4.48
N LEU A 85 6.10 -5.40 -5.25
CA LEU A 85 7.26 -6.17 -4.83
C LEU A 85 8.44 -5.90 -5.76
N SER A 86 9.50 -5.36 -5.17
CA SER A 86 10.75 -5.09 -5.87
C SER A 86 11.95 -5.58 -5.06
N GLY A 87 13.06 -5.80 -5.75
CA GLY A 87 14.28 -6.25 -5.09
C GLY A 87 15.54 -5.73 -5.75
N LYS A 88 16.61 -5.74 -4.98
CA LYS A 88 17.97 -5.39 -5.38
C LYS A 88 18.92 -6.42 -4.80
N ILE A 89 19.80 -6.96 -5.62
CA ILE A 89 20.89 -7.84 -5.19
C ILE A 89 22.21 -7.22 -5.58
N GLU A 90 23.16 -7.24 -4.66
CA GLU A 90 24.57 -6.92 -4.86
C GLU A 90 25.42 -8.14 -4.52
N LEU A 91 26.33 -8.50 -5.42
CA LEU A 91 27.24 -9.62 -5.23
C LEU A 91 28.67 -9.15 -5.45
N SER A 92 29.58 -9.43 -4.51
CA SER A 92 31.01 -9.25 -4.70
C SER A 92 31.75 -10.58 -4.58
N ILE A 93 32.35 -11.03 -5.69
CA ILE A 93 33.15 -12.27 -5.70
C ILE A 93 34.47 -12.06 -4.96
N TRP A 94 35.09 -10.90 -5.15
CA TRP A 94 36.37 -10.58 -4.51
C TRP A 94 36.23 -10.42 -3.00
N ASN A 95 35.22 -9.66 -2.56
CA ASN A 95 34.94 -9.46 -1.14
C ASN A 95 34.19 -10.64 -0.51
N ARG A 96 33.87 -11.67 -1.30
CA ARG A 96 33.16 -12.88 -0.91
C ARG A 96 31.89 -12.62 -0.11
N ASN A 97 31.10 -11.62 -0.54
CA ASN A 97 29.86 -11.25 0.11
C ASN A 97 28.72 -10.99 -0.88
N ALA A 98 27.49 -11.08 -0.37
CA ALA A 98 26.28 -10.73 -1.10
C ALA A 98 25.33 -9.97 -0.18
N GLN A 99 24.67 -8.96 -0.73
CA GLN A 99 23.66 -8.17 -0.05
C GLN A 99 22.40 -8.16 -0.90
N SER A 100 21.24 -8.32 -0.27
CA SER A 100 19.95 -8.23 -0.95
C SER A 100 19.00 -7.38 -0.14
N LEU A 101 18.21 -6.59 -0.84
CA LEU A 101 17.12 -5.82 -0.25
C LEU A 101 15.87 -6.09 -1.06
N ILE A 102 14.88 -6.70 -0.42
CA ILE A 102 13.56 -6.95 -0.98
C ILE A 102 12.60 -5.99 -0.30
N LYS A 103 11.94 -5.14 -1.10
CA LYS A 103 10.94 -4.18 -0.63
C LYS A 103 9.57 -4.65 -1.07
N LYS A 104 8.65 -4.74 -0.11
CA LYS A 104 7.23 -5.00 -0.33
C LYS A 104 6.44 -3.83 0.20
N SER A 105 5.61 -3.24 -0.64
CA SER A 105 4.61 -2.25 -0.24
C SER A 105 3.22 -2.82 -0.49
N VAL A 106 2.30 -2.61 0.46
CA VAL A 106 0.89 -2.94 0.28
C VAL A 106 0.10 -1.68 0.53
N GLY A 107 -0.68 -1.22 -0.44
CA GLY A 107 -1.63 -0.12 -0.24
C GLY A 107 -3.01 -0.68 0.04
N TYR A 108 -3.70 -0.18 1.05
CA TYR A 108 -5.10 -0.51 1.32
C TYR A 108 -5.92 0.77 1.37
N VAL A 109 -7.06 0.76 0.67
CA VAL A 109 -8.04 1.84 0.70
C VAL A 109 -9.42 1.24 0.93
N SER A 110 -10.18 1.81 1.84
CA SER A 110 -11.59 1.55 2.07
C SER A 110 -12.38 2.85 1.88
N LYS A 111 -13.42 2.82 1.06
CA LYS A 111 -14.32 3.94 0.82
C LYS A 111 -15.73 3.42 1.01
N GLY A 112 -16.56 4.14 1.74
CA GLY A 112 -17.97 3.82 1.78
C GLY A 112 -18.84 5.02 2.04
N SER A 113 -20.13 4.83 1.80
CA SER A 113 -21.16 5.83 1.99
C SER A 113 -22.42 5.20 2.54
N LEU A 114 -23.04 5.90 3.48
CA LEU A 114 -24.34 5.59 4.05
C LEU A 114 -25.27 6.76 3.74
N THR A 115 -26.31 6.55 2.95
CA THR A 115 -27.29 7.59 2.60
C THR A 115 -28.66 7.23 3.11
N LEU A 116 -29.21 8.04 4.00
CA LEU A 116 -30.58 7.99 4.48
C LEU A 116 -31.40 9.04 3.73
N SER A 117 -32.39 8.57 2.96
CA SER A 117 -33.31 9.44 2.22
C SER A 117 -34.68 9.37 2.87
N THR A 118 -35.15 10.53 3.36
CA THR A 118 -36.51 10.70 3.87
C THR A 118 -37.24 11.75 3.00
N PRO A 119 -38.58 11.83 3.05
CA PRO A 119 -39.33 12.82 2.25
C PRO A 119 -38.99 14.28 2.57
N PHE A 120 -38.50 14.56 3.79
CA PHE A 120 -38.28 15.93 4.30
C PHE A 120 -36.80 16.27 4.50
N ALA A 121 -35.92 15.27 4.57
CA ALA A 121 -34.50 15.46 4.78
C ALA A 121 -33.66 14.34 4.13
N GLN A 122 -32.45 14.69 3.71
CA GLN A 122 -31.45 13.74 3.23
C GLN A 122 -30.20 13.84 4.12
N SER A 123 -29.69 12.69 4.55
CA SER A 123 -28.46 12.60 5.33
C SER A 123 -27.52 11.61 4.69
N ARG A 124 -26.26 11.98 4.49
CA ARG A 124 -25.22 11.14 3.92
C ARG A 124 -23.96 11.18 4.78
N LEU A 125 -23.39 10.01 5.02
CA LEU A 125 -22.12 9.83 5.73
C LEU A 125 -21.16 9.13 4.78
N ASP A 126 -20.10 9.81 4.39
CA ASP A 126 -19.01 9.22 3.62
C ASP A 126 -17.81 8.95 4.54
N PHE A 127 -17.14 7.81 4.36
CA PHE A 127 -15.89 7.49 5.03
C PHE A 127 -14.83 7.03 4.03
N LEU A 128 -13.58 7.41 4.30
CA LEU A 128 -12.41 7.02 3.54
C LEU A 128 -11.31 6.63 4.53
N GLY A 129 -10.82 5.40 4.46
CA GLY A 129 -9.67 4.92 5.21
C GLY A 129 -8.57 4.50 4.25
N SER A 130 -7.33 4.89 4.51
CA SER A 130 -6.18 4.44 3.72
C SER A 130 -4.98 4.11 4.59
N LEU A 131 -4.23 3.08 4.21
CA LEU A 131 -3.05 2.60 4.91
C LEU A 131 -2.05 2.05 3.88
N GLU A 132 -0.75 2.29 4.07
CA GLU A 132 0.30 1.73 3.21
C GLU A 132 1.41 1.08 4.04
N PRO A 133 1.25 -0.17 4.53
CA PRO A 133 2.36 -0.88 5.16
C PRO A 133 3.48 -1.19 4.17
N LYS A 134 4.71 -1.01 4.64
CA LYS A 134 5.93 -1.39 3.94
C LYS A 134 6.65 -2.47 4.74
N LEU A 135 7.30 -3.38 4.05
CA LEU A 135 8.13 -4.44 4.62
C LEU A 135 9.42 -4.51 3.84
N ASN A 136 10.54 -4.44 4.54
CA ASN A 136 11.87 -4.57 3.98
C ASN A 136 12.49 -5.86 4.52
N LEU A 137 12.92 -6.73 3.61
CA LEU A 137 13.73 -7.88 3.94
C LEU A 137 15.16 -7.61 3.44
N GLU A 138 16.05 -7.37 4.38
CA GLU A 138 17.47 -7.22 4.15
C GLU A 138 18.15 -8.57 4.39
N ILE A 139 19.05 -8.95 3.49
CA ILE A 139 19.81 -10.20 3.59
C ILE A 139 21.27 -9.86 3.36
N ASP A 140 22.11 -10.18 4.33
CA ASP A 140 23.57 -10.07 4.24
C ASP A 140 24.17 -11.47 4.32
N ALA A 141 24.98 -11.83 3.33
CA ALA A 141 25.69 -13.10 3.27
C ALA A 141 27.19 -12.87 3.13
N ASP A 142 27.98 -13.57 3.94
CA ASP A 142 29.43 -13.63 3.88
C ASP A 142 29.82 -15.09 3.64
N PHE A 143 30.51 -15.35 2.52
CA PHE A 143 30.94 -16.69 2.11
C PHE A 143 32.48 -16.78 2.05
N SER A 144 33.18 -15.97 2.84
CA SER A 144 34.64 -15.90 2.83
C SER A 144 35.35 -17.13 3.39
N ALA A 145 34.86 -17.69 4.49
CA ALA A 145 35.41 -18.87 5.16
C ALA A 145 34.30 -19.81 5.67
N ASN A 146 33.46 -19.33 6.58
CA ASN A 146 32.23 -20.00 7.00
C ASN A 146 31.06 -19.20 6.45
N VAL A 147 30.11 -19.86 5.77
CA VAL A 147 28.93 -19.19 5.22
C VAL A 147 28.11 -18.61 6.37
N LYS A 148 28.05 -17.28 6.46
CA LYS A 148 27.19 -16.54 7.37
C LYS A 148 26.06 -15.90 6.60
N LEU A 149 24.84 -16.03 7.13
CA LEU A 149 23.63 -15.46 6.55
C LEU A 149 22.85 -14.75 7.65
N CYS A 150 22.69 -13.43 7.52
CA CYS A 150 21.81 -12.62 8.34
C CYS A 150 20.62 -12.15 7.50
N MET A 151 19.42 -12.28 8.05
CA MET A 151 18.19 -11.76 7.47
C MET A 151 17.52 -10.82 8.49
N LYS A 152 17.08 -9.65 8.03
CA LYS A 152 16.34 -8.70 8.86
C LYS A 152 15.03 -8.34 8.16
N LEU A 153 13.93 -8.61 8.84
CA LEU A 153 12.60 -8.20 8.40
C LEU A 153 12.18 -6.97 9.21
N SER A 154 12.11 -5.81 8.56
CA SER A 154 11.73 -4.56 9.19
C SER A 154 10.47 -3.97 8.54
N GLN A 155 9.62 -3.41 9.37
CA GLN A 155 8.49 -2.58 8.98
C GLN A 155 8.81 -1.15 9.44
N PRO A 156 8.94 -0.17 8.53
CA PRO A 156 9.11 1.22 8.92
C PRO A 156 7.79 1.79 9.48
N ASP A 157 7.88 2.98 10.08
CA ASP A 157 6.71 3.73 10.52
C ASP A 157 5.74 3.96 9.36
N THR A 158 4.44 3.76 9.63
CA THR A 158 3.38 3.96 8.66
C THR A 158 2.28 4.84 9.24
N GLU A 159 1.44 5.39 8.37
CA GLU A 159 0.37 6.31 8.77
C GLU A 159 -0.97 5.75 8.31
N PHE A 160 -1.90 5.58 9.26
CA PHE A 160 -3.30 5.35 8.95
C PHE A 160 -4.02 6.69 8.80
N ARG A 161 -4.67 6.89 7.67
CA ARG A 161 -5.46 8.09 7.38
C ARG A 161 -6.93 7.75 7.32
N HIS A 162 -7.76 8.50 8.03
CA HIS A 162 -9.20 8.34 8.04
C HIS A 162 -9.90 9.69 7.88
N GLN A 163 -10.84 9.77 6.96
CA GLN A 163 -11.68 10.93 6.69
C GLN A 163 -13.14 10.54 6.79
N VAL A 164 -13.92 11.33 7.52
CA VAL A 164 -15.37 11.19 7.65
C VAL A 164 -16.03 12.48 7.19
N THR A 165 -16.98 12.40 6.27
CA THR A 165 -17.76 13.55 5.82
C THR A 165 -19.24 13.31 6.08
N LYS A 166 -19.87 14.15 6.90
CA LYS A 166 -21.31 14.19 7.14
C LYS A 166 -21.92 15.27 6.28
N LEU A 167 -22.97 14.92 5.55
CA LEU A 167 -23.74 15.79 4.67
C LEU A 167 -25.20 15.72 5.09
N GLY A 168 -25.82 16.86 5.35
CA GLY A 168 -27.24 16.97 5.68
C GLY A 168 -27.91 17.99 4.78
N GLN A 169 -29.13 17.69 4.32
CA GLN A 169 -29.93 18.60 3.51
C GLN A 169 -31.39 18.54 3.93
N ILE A 170 -31.99 19.72 4.13
CA ILE A 170 -33.43 19.88 4.35
C ILE A 170 -33.95 20.75 3.21
N PRO A 171 -34.54 20.16 2.15
CA PRO A 171 -34.97 20.90 0.97
C PRO A 171 -35.97 22.02 1.28
N ALA A 172 -36.94 21.76 2.18
CA ALA A 172 -37.97 22.71 2.57
C ALA A 172 -37.41 23.99 3.23
N ALA A 173 -36.27 23.90 3.92
CA ALA A 173 -35.62 25.02 4.60
C ALA A 173 -34.43 25.60 3.81
N ASN A 174 -34.17 25.09 2.59
CA ASN A 174 -32.94 25.36 1.82
C ASN A 174 -31.66 25.25 2.66
N HIS A 175 -31.67 24.35 3.66
CA HIS A 175 -30.57 24.21 4.60
C HIS A 175 -29.66 23.06 4.16
N ARG A 176 -28.36 23.32 4.10
CA ARG A 176 -27.32 22.35 3.77
C ARG A 176 -26.20 22.42 4.80
N LEU A 177 -25.81 21.26 5.33
CA LEU A 177 -24.73 21.10 6.28
C LEU A 177 -23.68 20.16 5.71
N LYS A 178 -22.42 20.54 5.82
CA LYS A 178 -21.27 19.68 5.53
C LYS A 178 -20.26 19.78 6.66
N LEU A 179 -19.93 18.64 7.27
CA LEU A 179 -18.92 18.53 8.31
C LEU A 179 -17.93 17.46 7.91
N ALA A 180 -16.64 17.81 7.85
CA ALA A 180 -15.57 16.88 7.53
C ALA A 180 -14.61 16.76 8.71
N LEU A 181 -14.26 15.53 9.08
CA LEU A 181 -13.27 15.21 10.10
C LEU A 181 -12.16 14.36 9.48
N ASN A 182 -10.93 14.85 9.58
CA ASN A 182 -9.74 14.13 9.13
C ASN A 182 -8.91 13.73 10.35
N ARG A 183 -8.53 12.46 10.41
CA ARG A 183 -7.68 11.89 11.46
C ARG A 183 -6.51 11.15 10.84
N ARG A 184 -5.36 11.26 11.48
CA ARG A 184 -4.12 10.58 11.12
C ARG A 184 -3.62 9.89 12.37
N GLN A 185 -3.22 8.64 12.25
CA GLN A 185 -2.67 7.83 13.34
C GLN A 185 -1.34 7.26 12.86
N SER A 186 -0.28 7.51 13.62
CA SER A 186 1.03 6.91 13.36
C SER A 186 1.05 5.49 13.91
N ILE A 187 1.52 4.56 13.09
CA ILE A 187 1.77 3.17 13.45
C ILE A 187 3.28 3.02 13.53
N PRO A 188 3.84 2.72 14.71
CA PRO A 188 5.29 2.61 14.87
C PRO A 188 5.84 1.43 14.09
N GLY A 189 7.04 1.63 13.56
CA GLY A 189 7.82 0.60 12.91
C GLY A 189 8.32 -0.44 13.90
N VAL A 190 8.57 -1.63 13.38
CA VAL A 190 9.01 -2.78 14.15
C VAL A 190 9.95 -3.65 13.33
N THR A 191 10.96 -4.21 13.97
CA THR A 191 11.80 -5.26 13.39
C THR A 191 11.38 -6.59 13.97
N TYR A 192 11.11 -7.56 13.10
CA TYR A 192 10.65 -8.87 13.49
C TYR A 192 11.82 -9.80 13.76
N ALA A 193 11.81 -10.45 14.93
CA ALA A 193 12.73 -11.54 15.22
C ALA A 193 12.37 -12.77 14.36
N LEU A 194 13.35 -13.33 13.65
CA LEU A 194 13.16 -14.53 12.83
C LEU A 194 13.37 -15.80 13.65
N ASN A 195 14.55 -16.42 13.57
CA ASN A 195 14.91 -17.57 14.42
C ASN A 195 16.20 -17.27 15.19
N ARG A 196 16.44 -18.03 16.27
CA ARG A 196 17.62 -17.81 17.14
C ARG A 196 18.93 -17.90 16.36
N LYS A 197 19.01 -18.85 15.41
CA LYS A 197 20.20 -19.01 14.56
C LYS A 197 20.49 -17.75 13.75
N ASN A 198 19.47 -17.15 13.16
CA ASN A 198 19.58 -15.91 12.40
C ASN A 198 20.05 -14.76 13.28
N SER A 199 19.54 -14.65 14.51
CA SER A 199 20.04 -13.66 15.49
C SER A 199 21.53 -13.86 15.78
N GLU A 200 21.97 -15.11 16.02
CA GLU A 200 23.40 -15.42 16.21
C GLU A 200 24.24 -15.02 14.97
N MET A 201 23.75 -15.27 13.76
CA MET A 201 24.46 -14.91 12.52
C MET A 201 24.52 -13.40 12.29
N CYS A 202 23.45 -12.66 12.57
CA CYS A 202 23.42 -11.20 12.49
C CYS A 202 24.39 -10.58 13.50
N SER A 203 24.37 -11.04 14.75
CA SER A 203 25.35 -10.60 15.75
C SER A 203 26.80 -10.88 15.33
N ALA A 204 27.05 -12.03 14.68
CA ALA A 204 28.39 -12.39 14.18
C ALA A 204 28.84 -11.59 12.94
N LEU A 205 27.93 -10.87 12.27
CA LEU A 205 28.20 -9.95 11.16
C LEU A 205 28.21 -8.48 11.60
N GLY A 206 27.93 -8.19 12.87
CA GLY A 206 27.83 -6.83 13.40
C GLY A 206 26.60 -6.06 12.89
N SER A 207 25.55 -6.80 12.53
CA SER A 207 24.33 -6.27 11.95
C SER A 207 23.17 -6.24 12.96
#